data_AF-A0A9R0PMG4-F1
#
_entry.id   AF-A0A9R0PMG4-F1
#
_cell.length_a   1.000
_cell.length_b   1.000
_cell.length_c   1.000
_cell.angle_alpha   90.00
_cell.angle_beta   90.00
_cell.angle_gamma   90.00
#
_symmetry.space_group_name_H-M   'P 1'
#
loop_
_entity.id
_entity.type
_entity.pdbx_description
1 polymer ?
#
loop_
_entity_poly.entity_id
_entity_poly.type
_entity_poly.pdbx_seq_one_letter_code
_entity_poly.pdbx_strand_id
1 'polypeptide(L)'
;MAEPWPSHSSSSRGKKKRPRSPNDDATSSQGRTENSTSLEDNLIFSDTLIALQLMRTQFPKLEKVVTQPFILQSQLYSSVKDRTQVDRDLESLKKDRVLRVFKLNTGQDDHAIMFMDDYLKQMESAVRRSTGKNKDGSEVFDWFEKYVLRSKLDVSIDHLELCSLLSHGGDARDKHITLLMNAGLLTRQLIDPNMYWFSIPSIGPILKGLSQGGRKFFHY
;
A
#
# COMPACT_ATOMS: atom_id res chain seq x y z
N MET A 1 9.49 47.96 -34.32
CA MET A 1 8.46 47.21 -33.57
C MET A 1 7.28 47.00 -34.51
N ALA A 2 6.56 45.88 -34.41
CA ALA A 2 5.68 45.40 -35.48
C ALA A 2 4.23 45.16 -35.02
N GLU A 3 3.39 44.91 -36.03
CA GLU A 3 1.95 44.54 -36.08
C GLU A 3 0.99 45.65 -36.55
N PRO A 4 -0.11 45.32 -37.28
CA PRO A 4 -0.58 43.99 -37.69
C PRO A 4 -0.74 43.78 -39.21
N TRP A 5 -1.13 42.55 -39.59
CA TRP A 5 -1.47 42.14 -40.96
C TRP A 5 -2.92 42.53 -41.37
N PRO A 6 -3.20 42.75 -42.68
CA PRO A 6 -4.55 43.05 -43.19
C PRO A 6 -5.42 41.78 -43.44
N SER A 7 -6.75 41.96 -43.50
CA SER A 7 -7.73 40.87 -43.61
C SER A 7 -8.66 40.98 -44.82
N HIS A 8 -8.85 39.87 -45.55
CA HIS A 8 -9.91 39.64 -46.56
C HIS A 8 -10.31 38.13 -46.47
N SER A 9 -11.55 37.61 -46.47
CA SER A 9 -12.84 37.93 -47.15
C SER A 9 -12.80 37.74 -48.68
N SER A 10 -13.75 37.13 -49.41
CA SER A 10 -14.92 36.24 -49.15
C SER A 10 -15.45 35.70 -50.52
N SER A 11 -16.47 34.85 -50.73
CA SER A 11 -17.43 34.13 -49.88
C SER A 11 -18.06 32.90 -50.61
N SER A 12 -18.62 31.97 -49.82
CA SER A 12 -19.95 31.30 -49.96
C SER A 12 -20.53 30.75 -51.30
N ARG A 13 -21.09 29.52 -51.25
CA ARG A 13 -22.18 28.86 -52.06
C ARG A 13 -22.11 27.32 -51.83
N GLY A 14 -23.16 26.47 -51.82
CA GLY A 14 -24.62 26.68 -51.76
C GLY A 14 -25.51 25.41 -51.89
N LYS A 15 -26.02 24.86 -50.76
CA LYS A 15 -27.25 24.03 -50.50
C LYS A 15 -27.82 23.00 -51.55
N LYS A 16 -28.02 21.73 -51.13
CA LYS A 16 -29.19 20.78 -51.29
C LYS A 16 -28.71 19.29 -51.29
N LYS A 17 -29.49 18.21 -51.10
CA LYS A 17 -30.59 17.70 -50.22
C LYS A 17 -30.80 16.20 -50.65
N ARG A 18 -31.35 15.32 -49.79
CA ARG A 18 -31.45 13.83 -49.97
C ARG A 18 -32.58 13.34 -50.91
N PRO A 19 -32.59 12.05 -51.36
CA PRO A 19 -33.46 11.02 -50.75
C PRO A 19 -32.75 9.65 -50.44
N ARG A 20 -33.43 8.48 -50.51
CA ARG A 20 -33.24 7.33 -49.58
C ARG A 20 -33.68 5.92 -50.11
N SER A 21 -32.84 4.88 -49.93
CA SER A 21 -33.14 3.41 -49.81
C SER A 21 -33.90 2.70 -50.98
N PRO A 22 -34.14 1.35 -50.96
CA PRO A 22 -33.64 0.27 -50.08
C PRO A 22 -32.91 -0.88 -50.83
N ASN A 23 -32.48 -1.92 -50.10
CA ASN A 23 -32.75 -3.32 -50.49
C ASN A 23 -32.63 -4.24 -49.26
N ASP A 24 -33.53 -5.21 -49.13
CA ASP A 24 -33.52 -6.23 -48.08
C ASP A 24 -33.13 -7.58 -48.68
N ASP A 25 -32.46 -8.44 -47.89
CA ASP A 25 -32.78 -9.86 -47.85
C ASP A 25 -32.45 -10.42 -46.46
N ALA A 26 -33.14 -11.48 -46.04
CA ALA A 26 -33.13 -11.97 -44.67
C ALA A 26 -32.98 -13.49 -44.60
N THR A 27 -32.09 -13.97 -43.74
CA THR A 27 -32.14 -15.35 -43.26
C THR A 27 -31.76 -15.38 -41.78
N SER A 28 -32.78 -15.54 -40.94
CA SER A 28 -32.62 -15.68 -39.50
C SER A 28 -32.49 -17.14 -39.08
N SER A 29 -31.54 -17.42 -38.18
CA SER A 29 -31.57 -18.61 -37.34
C SER A 29 -30.99 -18.25 -35.97
N GLN A 30 -31.75 -18.48 -34.89
CA GLN A 30 -31.38 -18.05 -33.54
C GLN A 30 -30.45 -19.06 -32.85
N GLY A 31 -29.19 -18.67 -32.65
CA GLY A 31 -28.17 -19.40 -31.89
C GLY A 31 -27.85 -18.73 -30.56
N ARG A 32 -28.80 -18.74 -29.62
CA ARG A 32 -28.72 -18.04 -28.33
C ARG A 32 -27.58 -18.57 -27.45
N THR A 33 -26.47 -17.84 -27.37
CA THR A 33 -25.45 -17.96 -26.29
C THR A 33 -25.26 -16.58 -25.68
N GLU A 34 -25.61 -16.44 -24.41
CA GLU A 34 -25.65 -15.15 -23.71
C GLU A 34 -24.37 -14.94 -22.89
N ASN A 35 -23.75 -13.76 -23.05
CA ASN A 35 -22.83 -13.09 -22.11
C ASN A 35 -21.95 -13.99 -21.21
N SER A 36 -20.90 -14.62 -21.74
CA SER A 36 -19.86 -15.29 -20.92
C SER A 36 -18.59 -14.44 -20.69
N THR A 37 -18.48 -13.26 -21.30
CA THR A 37 -17.23 -12.46 -21.37
C THR A 37 -17.15 -11.30 -20.36
N SER A 38 -18.10 -11.15 -19.43
CA SER A 38 -18.11 -10.05 -18.44
C SER A 38 -17.66 -10.47 -17.04
N LEU A 39 -17.00 -11.63 -16.90
CA LEU A 39 -16.53 -12.16 -15.62
C LEU A 39 -15.00 -12.31 -15.54
N GLU A 40 -14.31 -12.45 -16.68
CA GLU A 40 -12.85 -12.67 -16.72
C GLU A 40 -12.05 -11.41 -16.29
N ASP A 41 -12.58 -10.21 -16.55
CA ASP A 41 -12.01 -8.93 -16.07
C ASP A 41 -11.88 -8.82 -14.54
N ASN A 42 -12.56 -9.68 -13.77
CA ASN A 42 -12.54 -9.63 -12.30
C ASN A 42 -11.44 -10.49 -11.65
N LEU A 43 -10.58 -11.14 -12.43
CA LEU A 43 -9.47 -11.99 -11.95
C LEU A 43 -8.10 -11.58 -12.51
N ILE A 44 -7.97 -10.35 -13.02
CA ILE A 44 -6.69 -9.76 -13.41
C ILE A 44 -5.90 -9.38 -12.13
N PHE A 45 -5.31 -10.39 -11.48
CA PHE A 45 -4.28 -10.16 -10.47
C PHE A 45 -3.09 -9.46 -11.15
N SER A 46 -2.76 -8.23 -10.72
CA SER A 46 -1.57 -7.55 -11.23
C SER A 46 -0.29 -8.37 -10.96
N ASP A 47 0.64 -8.34 -11.91
CA ASP A 47 2.03 -8.82 -11.75
C ASP A 47 2.64 -8.36 -10.42
N THR A 48 2.33 -7.13 -9.98
CA THR A 48 2.78 -6.56 -8.69
C THR A 48 2.27 -7.37 -7.50
N LEU A 49 0.99 -7.78 -7.52
CA LEU A 49 0.37 -8.58 -6.47
C LEU A 49 0.88 -10.03 -6.49
N ILE A 50 1.04 -10.60 -7.70
CA ILE A 50 1.60 -11.95 -7.89
C ILE A 50 3.04 -12.01 -7.38
N ALA A 51 3.87 -11.02 -7.73
CA ALA A 51 5.26 -10.91 -7.24
C ALA A 51 5.31 -10.76 -5.71
N LEU A 52 4.46 -9.91 -5.12
CA LEU A 52 4.35 -9.77 -3.67
C LEU A 52 3.94 -11.08 -2.97
N GLN A 53 2.99 -11.82 -3.52
CA GLN A 53 2.60 -13.13 -2.99
C GLN A 53 3.74 -14.16 -3.11
N LEU A 54 4.42 -14.21 -4.26
CA LEU A 54 5.55 -15.12 -4.48
C LEU A 54 6.67 -14.85 -3.47
N MET A 55 7.11 -13.59 -3.33
CA MET A 55 8.13 -13.17 -2.37
C MET A 55 7.70 -13.41 -0.91
N ARG A 56 6.41 -13.27 -0.58
CA ARG A 56 5.84 -13.61 0.74
C ARG A 56 5.99 -15.11 1.05
N THR A 57 5.73 -15.99 0.08
CA THR A 57 5.84 -17.45 0.28
C THR A 57 7.28 -17.94 0.41
N GLN A 58 8.24 -17.25 -0.21
CA GLN A 58 9.67 -17.60 -0.19
C GLN A 58 10.42 -16.97 1.01
N PHE A 59 9.77 -16.13 1.82
CA PHE A 59 10.39 -15.44 2.95
C PHE A 59 11.04 -16.42 3.96
N PRO A 60 12.32 -16.20 4.34
CA PRO A 60 13.07 -17.18 5.13
C PRO A 60 12.54 -17.29 6.56
N LYS A 61 12.15 -18.51 6.95
CA LYS A 61 11.73 -18.86 8.31
C LYS A 61 12.95 -18.97 9.24
N LEU A 62 13.49 -17.81 9.62
CA LEU A 62 14.61 -17.69 10.56
C LEU A 62 14.19 -18.17 11.96
N GLU A 63 14.67 -19.33 12.38
CA GLU A 63 14.34 -19.97 13.68
C GLU A 63 14.50 -19.05 14.91
N LYS A 64 15.40 -18.06 14.82
CA LYS A 64 15.73 -17.12 15.90
C LYS A 64 15.02 -15.77 15.78
N VAL A 65 14.21 -15.54 14.73
CA VAL A 65 13.57 -14.25 14.46
C VAL A 65 12.10 -14.45 14.07
N VAL A 66 11.22 -14.35 15.07
CA VAL A 66 9.76 -14.42 14.90
C VAL A 66 9.25 -13.08 14.33
N THR A 67 9.47 -12.89 13.03
CA THR A 67 8.97 -11.74 12.26
C THR A 67 8.21 -12.27 11.04
N GLN A 68 6.97 -11.81 10.87
CA GLN A 68 6.13 -12.19 9.73
C GLN A 68 6.71 -11.67 8.38
N PRO A 69 6.32 -12.27 7.24
CA PRO A 69 6.91 -11.94 5.94
C PRO A 69 6.76 -10.47 5.52
N PHE A 70 7.86 -9.87 5.08
CA PHE A 70 7.87 -8.57 4.41
C PHE A 70 8.83 -8.59 3.21
N ILE A 71 8.54 -7.73 2.24
CA ILE A 71 9.26 -7.57 0.97
C ILE A 71 9.94 -6.19 1.01
N LEU A 72 11.13 -6.01 0.43
CA LEU A 72 11.68 -4.67 0.22
C LEU A 72 11.16 -4.08 -1.10
N GLN A 73 10.82 -2.79 -1.12
CA GLN A 73 10.38 -2.09 -2.33
C GLN A 73 11.47 -2.15 -3.42
N SER A 74 12.74 -2.13 -3.03
CA SER A 74 13.89 -2.39 -3.91
C SER A 74 13.88 -3.77 -4.60
N GLN A 75 13.35 -4.81 -3.95
CA GLN A 75 13.19 -6.16 -4.54
C GLN A 75 12.03 -6.18 -5.54
N LEU A 76 10.90 -5.56 -5.19
CA LEU A 76 9.72 -5.50 -6.05
C LEU A 76 10.01 -4.77 -7.36
N TYR A 77 10.70 -3.62 -7.30
CA TYR A 77 11.20 -2.90 -8.48
C TYR A 77 12.28 -3.66 -9.28
N SER A 78 12.90 -4.69 -8.71
CA SER A 78 13.86 -5.56 -9.41
C SER A 78 13.17 -6.73 -10.11
N SER A 79 11.99 -7.15 -9.62
CA SER A 79 11.21 -8.28 -10.15
C SER A 79 10.15 -7.87 -11.18
N VAL A 80 9.61 -6.64 -11.10
CA VAL A 80 8.56 -6.13 -11.99
C VAL A 80 9.11 -5.02 -12.87
N LYS A 81 8.91 -5.13 -14.20
CA LYS A 81 9.57 -4.27 -15.20
C LYS A 81 9.07 -2.83 -15.22
N ASP A 82 7.77 -2.61 -15.03
CA ASP A 82 7.19 -1.26 -14.99
C ASP A 82 7.02 -0.77 -13.55
N ARG A 83 7.96 0.07 -13.11
CA ARG A 83 7.93 0.70 -11.79
C ARG A 83 6.74 1.65 -11.60
N THR A 84 6.26 2.27 -12.68
CA THR A 84 5.09 3.15 -12.67
C THR A 84 3.82 2.36 -12.35
N GLN A 85 3.70 1.16 -12.92
CA GLN A 85 2.57 0.28 -12.62
C GLN A 85 2.67 -0.27 -11.19
N VAL A 86 3.86 -0.66 -10.73
CA VAL A 86 4.10 -1.03 -9.31
C VAL A 86 3.65 0.08 -8.37
N ASP A 87 4.01 1.34 -8.62
CA ASP A 87 3.64 2.45 -7.74
C ASP A 87 2.11 2.69 -7.71
N ARG A 88 1.43 2.56 -8.86
CA ARG A 88 -0.04 2.64 -8.95
C ARG A 88 -0.73 1.50 -8.21
N ASP A 89 -0.22 0.28 -8.38
CA ASP A 89 -0.77 -0.92 -7.74
C ASP A 89 -0.56 -0.88 -6.22
N LEU A 90 0.63 -0.50 -5.75
CA LEU A 90 0.92 -0.32 -4.33
C LEU A 90 -0.01 0.73 -3.70
N GLU A 91 -0.31 1.83 -4.39
CA GLU A 91 -1.20 2.85 -3.85
C GLU A 91 -2.67 2.38 -3.80
N SER A 92 -3.14 1.58 -4.76
CA SER A 92 -4.44 0.90 -4.64
C SER A 92 -4.43 -0.08 -3.46
N LEU A 93 -3.45 -0.99 -3.40
CA LEU A 93 -3.38 -2.02 -2.36
C LEU A 93 -3.17 -1.45 -0.94
N LYS A 94 -2.60 -0.24 -0.79
CA LYS A 94 -2.63 0.57 0.44
C LYS A 94 -4.05 1.04 0.75
N LYS A 95 -4.72 1.70 -0.21
CA LYS A 95 -6.08 2.26 -0.08
C LYS A 95 -7.12 1.18 0.25
N ASP A 96 -6.98 0.02 -0.38
CA ASP A 96 -7.81 -1.17 -0.22
C ASP A 96 -7.41 -2.00 1.04
N ARG A 97 -6.37 -1.55 1.76
CA ARG A 97 -5.88 -2.11 3.04
C ARG A 97 -5.40 -3.56 2.94
N VAL A 98 -4.92 -3.97 1.77
CA VAL A 98 -4.33 -5.30 1.53
C VAL A 98 -2.89 -5.36 2.06
N LEU A 99 -2.16 -4.25 1.93
CA LEU A 99 -0.77 -4.12 2.38
C LEU A 99 -0.51 -2.77 3.06
N ARG A 100 0.63 -2.69 3.74
CA ARG A 100 1.15 -1.45 4.32
C ARG A 100 2.64 -1.31 4.04
N VAL A 101 3.06 -0.06 3.87
CA VAL A 101 4.44 0.33 3.58
C VAL A 101 5.05 0.95 4.84
N PHE A 102 6.31 0.64 5.12
CA PHE A 102 7.05 1.08 6.29
C PHE A 102 8.42 1.61 5.88
N LYS A 103 8.81 2.79 6.34
CA LYS A 103 10.12 3.38 6.05
C LYS A 103 11.22 2.71 6.88
N LEU A 104 12.28 2.21 6.24
CA LEU A 104 13.39 1.56 6.95
C LEU A 104 14.53 2.54 7.24
N ASN A 105 14.99 2.54 8.50
CA ASN A 105 16.11 3.37 8.96
C ASN A 105 17.50 2.79 8.63
N THR A 106 17.62 2.01 7.54
CA THR A 106 18.85 1.30 7.13
C THR A 106 19.90 2.18 6.44
N GLY A 107 19.69 3.50 6.35
CA GLY A 107 20.61 4.43 5.69
C GLY A 107 20.63 4.36 4.16
N GLN A 108 19.67 3.64 3.56
CA GLN A 108 19.48 3.54 2.10
C GLN A 108 18.07 4.00 1.64
N ASP A 109 17.27 4.53 2.59
CA ASP A 109 15.89 4.99 2.40
C ASP A 109 14.93 4.00 1.72
N ASP A 110 15.21 2.70 1.87
CA ASP A 110 14.37 1.61 1.37
C ASP A 110 13.10 1.45 2.23
N HIS A 111 12.07 0.84 1.66
CA HIS A 111 10.79 0.63 2.33
C HIS A 111 10.45 -0.86 2.42
N ALA A 112 9.92 -1.29 3.56
CA ALA A 112 9.33 -2.62 3.69
C ALA A 112 7.85 -2.58 3.33
N ILE A 113 7.41 -3.55 2.54
CA ILE A 113 6.02 -3.81 2.16
C ILE A 113 5.60 -5.09 2.87
N MET A 114 4.49 -5.07 3.60
CA MET A 114 3.95 -6.24 4.30
C MET A 114 2.42 -6.29 4.16
N PHE A 115 1.89 -7.50 4.00
CA PHE A 115 0.44 -7.73 3.96
C PHE A 115 -0.19 -7.38 5.32
N MET A 116 -1.39 -6.80 5.32
CA MET A 116 -2.02 -6.36 6.57
C MET A 116 -2.26 -7.51 7.55
N ASP A 117 -2.70 -8.68 7.09
CA ASP A 117 -2.84 -9.89 7.95
C ASP A 117 -1.55 -10.25 8.69
N ASP A 118 -0.40 -10.05 8.04
CA ASP A 118 0.91 -10.39 8.58
C ASP A 118 1.41 -9.29 9.53
N TYR A 119 1.08 -8.02 9.26
CA TYR A 119 1.31 -6.95 10.23
C TYR A 119 0.49 -7.13 11.50
N LEU A 120 -0.78 -7.54 11.39
CA LEU A 120 -1.65 -7.82 12.55
C LEU A 120 -1.09 -8.97 13.40
N LYS A 121 -0.74 -10.11 12.79
CA LYS A 121 -0.07 -11.23 13.48
C LYS A 121 1.25 -10.81 14.14
N GLN A 122 2.03 -9.92 13.50
CA GLN A 122 3.29 -9.40 14.06
C GLN A 122 3.02 -8.46 15.24
N MET A 123 1.96 -7.66 15.17
CA MET A 123 1.49 -6.78 16.23
C MET A 123 0.99 -7.60 17.43
N GLU A 124 0.08 -8.57 17.26
CA GLU A 124 -0.34 -9.51 18.32
C GLU A 124 0.87 -10.16 19.00
N SER A 125 1.83 -10.62 18.20
CA SER A 125 3.07 -11.25 18.67
C SER A 125 4.00 -10.28 19.40
N ALA A 126 3.87 -8.97 19.20
CA ALA A 126 4.56 -7.92 19.96
C ALA A 126 3.80 -7.56 21.25
N VAL A 127 2.48 -7.37 21.17
CA VAL A 127 1.60 -7.07 22.32
C VAL A 127 1.73 -8.14 23.39
N ARG A 128 1.69 -9.43 23.00
CA ARG A 128 1.88 -10.57 23.91
C ARG A 128 3.26 -10.60 24.60
N ARG A 129 4.25 -9.85 24.12
CA ARG A 129 5.57 -9.68 24.75
C ARG A 129 5.68 -8.39 25.56
N SER A 130 4.94 -7.33 25.23
CA SER A 130 5.00 -6.04 25.93
C SER A 130 4.07 -5.92 27.14
N THR A 131 2.92 -6.59 27.16
CA THR A 131 1.93 -6.47 28.27
C THR A 131 2.17 -7.43 29.43
N GLY A 132 2.70 -8.63 29.16
CA GLY A 132 3.03 -9.62 30.19
C GLY A 132 1.79 -10.09 30.96
N LYS A 133 1.81 -10.00 32.30
CA LYS A 133 0.65 -10.30 33.16
C LYS A 133 -0.27 -9.09 33.41
N ASN A 134 0.12 -7.89 32.99
CA ASN A 134 -0.61 -6.67 33.29
C ASN A 134 -1.59 -6.36 32.15
N LYS A 135 -2.88 -6.23 32.48
CA LYS A 135 -3.93 -5.85 31.50
C LYS A 135 -3.94 -4.35 31.20
N ASP A 136 -3.41 -3.53 32.11
CA ASP A 136 -3.35 -2.07 31.94
C ASP A 136 -2.60 -1.70 30.66
N GLY A 137 -3.32 -1.10 29.72
CA GLY A 137 -2.75 -0.69 28.44
C GLY A 137 -2.66 -1.80 27.38
N SER A 138 -3.44 -2.89 27.46
CA SER A 138 -3.69 -3.72 26.26
C SER A 138 -4.57 -2.99 25.25
N GLU A 139 -5.56 -2.24 25.74
CA GLU A 139 -6.58 -1.56 24.93
C GLU A 139 -6.01 -0.56 23.90
N VAL A 140 -4.84 0.05 24.19
CA VAL A 140 -4.16 0.95 23.23
C VAL A 140 -3.83 0.25 21.91
N PHE A 141 -3.55 -1.05 21.93
CA PHE A 141 -3.21 -1.79 20.72
C PHE A 141 -4.46 -2.08 19.88
N ASP A 142 -5.59 -2.33 20.54
CA ASP A 142 -6.91 -2.45 19.88
C ASP A 142 -7.35 -1.10 19.28
N TRP A 143 -7.11 0.02 19.99
CA TRP A 143 -7.37 1.37 19.50
C TRP A 143 -6.44 1.74 18.34
N PHE A 144 -5.17 1.36 18.42
CA PHE A 144 -4.18 1.55 17.37
C PHE A 144 -4.57 0.79 16.10
N GLU A 145 -4.99 -0.47 16.20
CA GLU A 145 -5.54 -1.18 15.05
C GLU A 145 -6.79 -0.49 14.50
N LYS A 146 -7.80 -0.30 15.36
CA LYS A 146 -9.16 0.07 14.95
C LYS A 146 -9.26 1.50 14.43
N TYR A 147 -8.48 2.44 14.97
CA TYR A 147 -8.56 3.86 14.65
C TYR A 147 -7.31 4.38 13.93
N VAL A 148 -6.10 3.98 14.35
CA VAL A 148 -4.86 4.49 13.73
C VAL A 148 -4.57 3.78 12.41
N LEU A 149 -4.47 2.44 12.39
CA LEU A 149 -4.17 1.69 11.16
C LEU A 149 -5.27 1.80 10.10
N ARG A 150 -6.53 2.00 10.52
CA ARG A 150 -7.67 2.15 9.60
C ARG A 150 -7.86 3.58 9.06
N SER A 151 -7.25 4.59 9.68
CA SER A 151 -7.32 5.98 9.21
C SER A 151 -6.03 6.43 8.53
N LYS A 152 -4.86 5.98 9.00
CA LYS A 152 -3.55 6.43 8.54
C LYS A 152 -2.83 5.36 7.71
N LEU A 153 -2.87 5.54 6.39
CA LEU A 153 -2.21 4.65 5.41
C LEU A 153 -0.77 5.08 5.06
N ASP A 154 -0.34 6.24 5.56
CA ASP A 154 1.01 6.79 5.38
C ASP A 154 2.07 6.03 6.22
N VAL A 155 3.34 6.21 5.87
CA VAL A 155 4.48 5.65 6.62
C VAL A 155 4.72 6.38 7.96
N SER A 156 4.10 7.54 8.17
CA SER A 156 4.29 8.41 9.32
C SER A 156 2.98 9.00 9.85
N ILE A 157 2.99 9.47 11.10
CA ILE A 157 1.89 10.13 11.79
C ILE A 157 2.45 11.19 12.74
N ASP A 158 1.80 12.34 12.86
CA ASP A 158 2.18 13.36 13.85
C ASP A 158 1.60 13.06 15.24
N HIS A 159 2.17 13.67 16.28
CA HIS A 159 1.77 13.46 17.66
C HIS A 159 0.30 13.80 17.97
N LEU A 160 -0.24 14.88 17.37
CA LEU A 160 -1.60 15.34 17.58
C LEU A 160 -2.60 14.48 16.80
N GLU A 161 -2.28 14.10 15.56
CA GLU A 161 -3.06 13.13 14.77
C GLU A 161 -3.11 11.76 15.49
N LEU A 162 -1.98 11.29 16.03
CA LEU A 162 -1.90 10.04 16.80
C LEU A 162 -2.73 10.11 18.09
N CYS A 163 -2.58 11.18 18.89
CA CYS A 163 -3.39 11.38 20.11
C CYS A 163 -4.88 11.47 19.78
N SER A 164 -5.26 12.20 18.72
CA SER A 164 -6.64 12.34 18.27
C SER A 164 -7.25 10.99 17.88
N LEU A 165 -6.56 10.20 17.04
CA LEU A 165 -7.05 8.89 16.61
C LEU A 165 -7.13 7.89 17.77
N LEU A 166 -6.16 7.88 18.70
CA LEU A 166 -6.26 7.06 19.92
C LEU A 166 -7.38 7.53 20.85
N SER A 167 -7.72 8.82 20.87
CA SER A 167 -8.81 9.38 21.69
C SER A 167 -10.21 8.88 21.30
N HIS A 168 -10.35 8.24 20.12
CA HIS A 168 -11.59 7.57 19.72
C HIS A 168 -11.81 6.22 20.46
N GLY A 169 -10.79 5.70 21.15
CA GLY A 169 -10.87 4.49 21.96
C GLY A 169 -11.03 4.73 23.46
N GLY A 170 -10.45 5.82 23.97
CA GLY A 170 -10.46 6.20 25.38
C GLY A 170 -9.52 7.38 25.63
N ASP A 171 -9.25 7.68 26.89
CA ASP A 171 -8.36 8.78 27.29
C ASP A 171 -6.88 8.49 26.90
N ALA A 172 -6.47 9.02 25.74
CA ALA A 172 -5.14 8.84 25.17
C ALA A 172 -4.11 9.75 25.85
N ARG A 173 -3.04 9.16 26.39
CA ARG A 173 -1.96 9.86 27.09
C ARG A 173 -0.59 9.40 26.60
N ASP A 174 0.47 10.16 26.87
CA ASP A 174 1.84 9.82 26.44
C ASP A 174 2.35 8.45 26.91
N LYS A 175 1.82 7.93 28.04
CA LYS A 175 2.07 6.54 28.48
C LYS A 175 1.65 5.51 27.41
N HIS A 176 0.57 5.77 26.68
CA HIS A 176 0.03 4.91 25.63
C HIS A 176 0.88 4.95 24.36
N ILE A 177 1.36 6.13 23.96
CA ILE A 177 2.34 6.26 22.86
C ILE A 177 3.66 5.58 23.24
N THR A 178 4.09 5.72 24.50
CA THR A 178 5.29 5.05 25.02
C THR A 178 5.15 3.52 24.97
N LEU A 179 3.97 2.96 25.26
CA LEU A 179 3.70 1.52 25.07
C LEU A 179 3.79 1.08 23.60
N LEU A 180 3.24 1.86 22.67
CA LEU A 180 3.34 1.59 21.23
C LEU A 180 4.79 1.65 20.71
N MET A 181 5.58 2.60 21.21
CA MET A 181 7.02 2.68 20.93
C MET A 181 7.79 1.49 21.51
N ASN A 182 7.54 1.13 22.77
CA ASN A 182 8.20 0.00 23.44
C ASN A 182 7.84 -1.36 22.83
N ALA A 183 6.64 -1.50 22.25
CA ALA A 183 6.24 -2.66 21.44
C ALA A 183 6.91 -2.70 20.05
N GLY A 184 7.56 -1.62 19.62
CA GLY A 184 8.20 -1.50 18.30
C GLY A 184 7.22 -1.23 17.15
N LEU A 185 6.03 -0.71 17.44
CA LEU A 185 5.02 -0.32 16.43
C LEU A 185 5.24 1.11 15.91
N LEU A 186 5.91 1.94 16.69
CA LEU A 186 6.27 3.33 16.36
C LEU A 186 7.74 3.61 16.68
N THR A 187 8.41 4.37 15.80
CA THR A 187 9.74 4.94 16.03
C THR A 187 9.64 6.46 15.90
N ARG A 188 10.17 7.23 16.86
CA ARG A 188 10.20 8.70 16.76
C ARG A 188 11.22 9.12 15.69
N GLN A 189 10.86 10.07 14.84
CA GLN A 189 11.76 10.58 13.81
C GLN A 189 12.89 11.42 14.43
N LEU A 190 14.11 11.33 13.89
CA LEU A 190 15.29 12.06 14.40
C LEU A 190 15.31 13.54 14.01
N ILE A 191 14.57 13.92 12.95
CA ILE A 191 14.52 15.27 12.38
C ILE A 191 13.40 16.11 13.04
N ASP A 192 12.25 15.48 13.30
CA ASP A 192 11.10 16.10 13.94
C ASP A 192 10.68 15.23 15.14
N PRO A 193 10.81 15.73 16.39
CA PRO A 193 10.45 14.96 17.57
C PRO A 193 8.94 14.72 17.70
N ASN A 194 8.09 15.46 16.98
CA ASN A 194 6.64 15.30 17.00
C ASN A 194 6.14 14.29 15.94
N MET A 195 7.01 13.83 15.04
CA MET A 195 6.68 12.86 14.01
C MET A 195 7.08 11.43 14.41
N TYR A 196 6.19 10.47 14.18
CA TYR A 196 6.45 9.04 14.41
C TYR A 196 6.34 8.29 13.08
N TRP A 197 7.28 7.36 12.84
CA TRP A 197 7.23 6.40 11.74
C TRP A 197 6.60 5.10 12.22
N PHE A 198 5.65 4.58 11.45
CA PHE A 198 5.15 3.24 11.68
C PHE A 198 6.28 2.23 11.49
N SER A 199 6.36 1.27 12.40
CA SER A 199 7.47 0.34 12.52
C SER A 199 6.96 -1.09 12.56
N ILE A 200 7.81 -2.01 12.09
CA ILE A 200 7.57 -3.45 12.14
C ILE A 200 8.22 -3.98 13.43
N PRO A 201 7.44 -4.49 14.41
CA PRO A 201 8.01 -5.00 15.66
C PRO A 201 9.08 -6.06 15.41
N SER A 202 10.18 -5.99 16.16
CA SER A 202 11.29 -6.96 16.08
C SER A 202 12.02 -7.06 14.72
N ILE A 203 11.87 -6.07 13.82
CA ILE A 203 12.63 -6.06 12.56
C ILE A 203 14.13 -5.76 12.74
N GLY A 204 14.53 -5.15 13.86
CA GLY A 204 15.90 -4.67 14.12
C GLY A 204 17.05 -5.66 13.84
N PRO A 205 16.98 -6.94 14.25
CA PRO A 205 17.98 -7.95 13.89
C PRO A 205 18.09 -8.19 12.37
N ILE A 206 16.98 -8.13 11.64
CA ILE A 206 16.95 -8.29 10.18
C ILE A 206 17.55 -7.05 9.50
N LEU A 207 17.23 -5.84 9.99
CA LEU A 207 17.84 -4.60 9.47
C LEU A 207 19.36 -4.56 9.67
N LYS A 208 19.86 -5.09 10.80
CA LYS A 208 21.32 -5.26 11.02
C LYS A 208 21.93 -6.25 10.03
N GLY A 209 21.25 -7.36 9.73
CA GLY A 209 21.68 -8.29 8.68
C GLY A 209 21.74 -7.63 7.31
N LEU A 210 20.71 -6.86 6.94
CA LEU A 210 20.63 -6.13 5.66
C LEU A 210 21.74 -5.06 5.53
N SER A 211 21.99 -4.25 6.57
CA SER A 211 23.00 -3.19 6.52
C SER A 211 24.44 -3.71 6.52
N GLN A 212 24.68 -4.90 7.08
CA GLN A 212 25.98 -5.59 7.01
C GLN A 212 26.20 -6.37 5.70
N GLY A 213 25.47 -6.02 4.62
CA GLY A 213 25.60 -6.63 3.29
C GLY A 213 24.74 -7.87 3.04
N GLY A 214 23.89 -8.25 4.01
CA GLY A 214 23.04 -9.45 3.97
C GLY A 214 21.84 -9.40 3.02
N ARG A 215 21.90 -8.70 1.88
CA ARG A 215 20.85 -8.79 0.84
C ARG A 215 20.62 -10.23 0.35
N LYS A 216 21.61 -11.12 0.55
CA LYS A 216 21.51 -12.57 0.33
C LYS A 216 20.37 -13.27 1.09
N PHE A 217 19.82 -12.68 2.15
CA PHE A 217 18.62 -13.21 2.83
C PHE A 217 17.33 -13.08 2.00
N PHE A 218 17.35 -12.29 0.92
CA PHE A 218 16.21 -12.01 0.06
C PHE A 218 16.62 -12.01 -1.43
N HIS A 219 17.58 -12.85 -1.80
CA HIS A 219 17.94 -13.02 -3.20
C HIS A 219 16.99 -14.04 -3.82
N TYR A 220 16.15 -13.53 -4.72
CA TYR A 220 15.29 -14.28 -5.63
C TYR A 220 15.82 -14.11 -7.07
#